data_AF-A0A497GBM9-F1
#
_entry.id   AF-A0A497GBM9-F1
#
_cell.length_a   1.000
_cell.length_b   1.000
_cell.length_c   1.000
_cell.angle_alpha   90.00
_cell.angle_beta   90.00
_cell.angle_gamma   90.00
#
_symmetry.space_group_name_H-M   'P 1'
#
loop_
_entity.id
_entity.type
_entity.pdbx_description
1 polymer ?
#
loop_
_entity_poly.entity_id
_entity_poly.type
_entity_poly.pdbx_seq_one_letter_code
_entity_poly.pdbx_strand_id
1 'polypeptide(L)'
;MSSVCPYLYRDERDRFICSVTGNEVDPGLMPCLANYRECPFYASAEEREAAPAVEEIPPPPEAPAVEVKPAEVKPAEEAETAVEEIEEGLLRELDEIEEWATRLAERWREYEEDARKLMRMWEEASKTAQWAERAISNVIDMYEKLLDDLELRLKSGLLSEEAYRELREEIEESLEKYRKLRSEVEERVRSVERLVLPHMQRVKVAEAKPDLGKLRISLMKLEQMYREGKVRKETYERLKKELETRIKWLEQLAGEGA
;
A
#
# COMPACT_ATOMS: atom_id res chain seq x y z
N MET A 1 31.92 -1.10 7.84
CA MET A 1 31.79 -2.52 8.19
C MET A 1 31.32 -3.24 6.94
N SER A 2 32.02 -4.28 6.49
CA SER A 2 31.63 -5.02 5.28
C SER A 2 30.25 -5.65 5.49
N SER A 3 29.33 -5.46 4.55
CA SER A 3 28.01 -6.13 4.50
C SER A 3 28.09 -7.55 3.96
N VAL A 4 29.27 -7.98 3.52
CA VAL A 4 29.53 -9.29 2.90
C VAL A 4 30.49 -10.10 3.76
N CYS A 5 30.22 -11.40 3.85
CA CYS A 5 31.04 -12.38 4.56
C CYS A 5 32.50 -12.34 4.07
N PRO A 6 33.49 -12.20 4.97
CA PRO A 6 34.90 -12.15 4.58
C PRO A 6 35.43 -13.47 4.01
N TYR A 7 34.77 -14.59 4.32
CA TYR A 7 35.13 -15.93 3.83
C TYR A 7 34.46 -16.31 2.50
N LEU A 8 33.78 -15.38 1.84
CA LEU A 8 33.14 -15.60 0.53
C LEU A 8 34.01 -15.04 -0.59
N TYR A 9 34.40 -15.88 -1.55
CA TYR A 9 35.14 -15.45 -2.75
C TYR A 9 34.55 -16.06 -4.01
N ARG A 10 34.90 -15.49 -5.17
CA ARG A 10 34.50 -16.01 -6.48
C ARG A 10 35.67 -16.74 -7.13
N ASP A 11 35.40 -17.93 -7.64
CA ASP A 11 36.35 -18.77 -8.38
C ASP A 11 36.47 -18.31 -9.85
N GLU A 12 37.44 -18.85 -10.60
CA GLU A 12 37.70 -18.53 -12.03
C GLU A 12 36.50 -18.83 -12.95
N ARG A 13 35.53 -19.61 -12.46
CA ARG A 13 34.27 -19.94 -13.14
C ARG A 13 33.07 -19.13 -12.64
N ASP A 14 33.32 -18.03 -11.95
CA ASP A 14 32.34 -17.04 -11.49
C ASP A 14 31.33 -17.56 -10.42
N ARG A 15 31.65 -18.70 -9.81
CA ARG A 15 30.90 -19.37 -8.73
C ARG A 15 31.36 -18.85 -7.36
N PHE A 16 30.42 -18.73 -6.43
CA PHE A 16 30.71 -18.31 -5.07
C PHE A 16 31.12 -19.51 -4.21
N ILE A 17 32.28 -19.42 -3.57
CA ILE A 17 32.84 -20.47 -2.72
C ILE A 17 33.06 -19.92 -1.32
N CYS A 18 32.72 -20.72 -0.31
CA CYS A 18 33.05 -20.42 1.07
C CYS A 18 34.43 -21.03 1.42
N SER A 19 35.37 -20.21 1.88
CA SER A 19 36.71 -20.67 2.26
C SER A 19 36.71 -21.57 3.51
N VAL A 20 35.69 -21.49 4.36
CA VAL A 20 35.56 -22.31 5.59
C VAL A 20 35.12 -23.74 5.26
N THR A 21 34.18 -23.92 4.33
CA THR A 21 33.62 -25.23 3.99
C THR A 21 34.17 -25.83 2.70
N GLY A 22 34.81 -25.01 1.84
CA GLY A 22 35.32 -25.41 0.52
C GLY A 22 34.23 -25.72 -0.51
N ASN A 23 32.96 -25.49 -0.17
CA ASN A 23 31.82 -25.80 -1.01
C ASN A 23 31.35 -24.58 -1.81
N GLU A 24 30.70 -24.85 -2.94
CA GLU A 24 29.95 -23.84 -3.70
C GLU A 24 28.72 -23.43 -2.90
N VAL A 25 28.53 -22.12 -2.74
CA VAL A 25 27.46 -21.52 -1.96
C VAL A 25 26.66 -20.59 -2.84
N ASP A 26 25.34 -20.71 -2.82
CA ASP A 26 24.45 -19.71 -3.42
C ASP A 26 24.25 -18.55 -2.43
N PRO A 27 24.77 -17.34 -2.73
CA PRO A 27 24.67 -16.21 -1.81
C PRO A 27 23.25 -15.64 -1.67
N GLY A 28 22.29 -16.05 -2.51
CA GLY A 28 20.87 -15.69 -2.38
C GLY A 28 20.10 -16.59 -1.41
N LEU A 29 20.60 -17.80 -1.13
CA LEU A 29 20.00 -18.78 -0.21
C LEU A 29 20.69 -18.81 1.15
N MET A 30 21.91 -18.28 1.25
CA MET A 30 22.71 -18.25 2.47
C MET A 30 22.98 -16.80 2.90
N PRO A 31 23.13 -16.53 4.21
CA PRO A 31 23.19 -15.16 4.75
C PRO A 31 24.48 -14.40 4.41
N CYS A 32 25.30 -14.90 3.49
CA CYS A 32 26.64 -14.41 3.18
C CYS A 32 26.68 -12.96 2.64
N LEU A 33 25.61 -12.48 2.02
CA LEU A 33 25.49 -11.11 1.49
C LEU A 33 24.64 -10.16 2.35
N ALA A 34 24.05 -10.64 3.44
CA ALA A 34 23.08 -9.88 4.23
C ALA A 34 23.44 -9.83 5.73
N ASN A 35 23.53 -11.00 6.39
CA ASN A 35 23.84 -11.08 7.82
C ASN A 35 24.73 -12.29 8.14
N TYR A 36 25.95 -12.26 7.60
CA TYR A 36 26.88 -13.40 7.70
C TYR A 36 27.29 -13.77 9.14
N ARG A 37 27.04 -12.90 10.11
CA ARG A 37 27.31 -13.14 11.54
C ARG A 37 26.41 -14.23 12.16
N GLU A 38 25.23 -14.45 11.58
CA GLU A 38 24.31 -15.52 11.98
C GLU A 38 24.65 -16.86 11.30
N CYS A 39 25.67 -16.90 10.44
CA CYS A 39 26.11 -18.13 9.80
C CYS A 39 26.88 -18.99 10.82
N PRO A 40 26.47 -20.25 11.07
CA PRO A 40 27.15 -21.12 12.04
C PRO A 40 28.61 -21.41 11.63
N PHE A 41 28.88 -21.42 10.33
CA PHE A 41 30.24 -21.62 9.81
C PHE A 41 31.12 -20.39 10.04
N TYR A 42 30.56 -19.18 10.00
CA TYR A 42 31.29 -17.94 10.28
C TYR A 42 31.69 -17.87 11.76
N ALA A 43 30.73 -18.08 12.67
CA ALA A 43 30.97 -18.07 14.12
C ALA A 43 32.06 -19.08 14.52
N SER A 44 31.99 -20.30 13.97
CA SER A 44 32.99 -21.33 14.24
C SER A 44 34.38 -21.03 13.67
N ALA A 45 34.48 -20.24 12.61
CA ALA A 45 35.75 -19.83 12.00
C ALA A 45 36.38 -18.67 12.78
N GLU A 46 35.57 -17.70 13.22
CA GLU A 46 35.99 -16.60 14.10
C GLU A 46 36.55 -17.14 15.43
N GLU A 47 35.89 -18.13 16.03
CA GLU A 47 36.36 -18.80 17.25
C GLU A 47 37.69 -19.55 17.04
N ARG A 48 37.92 -20.09 15.84
CA ARG A 48 39.17 -20.79 15.49
C ARG A 48 40.33 -19.83 15.17
N GLU A 49 40.06 -18.68 14.55
CA GLU A 49 41.07 -17.64 14.31
C GLU A 49 41.38 -16.82 15.58
N ALA A 50 40.44 -16.73 16.52
CA ALA A 50 40.64 -16.10 17.83
C ALA A 50 41.38 -16.99 18.84
N ALA A 51 41.55 -18.28 18.56
CA ALA A 51 42.42 -19.17 19.34
C ALA A 51 43.89 -18.84 19.00
N PRO A 52 44.76 -18.57 19.99
CA PRO A 52 46.15 -18.22 19.72
C PRO A 52 46.86 -19.37 18.96
N ALA A 53 47.44 -19.01 17.80
CA ALA A 53 48.24 -19.89 16.97
C ALA A 53 49.37 -20.52 17.79
N VAL A 54 49.30 -21.83 17.99
CA VAL A 54 50.37 -22.61 18.62
C VAL A 54 51.42 -22.89 17.55
N GLU A 55 52.62 -22.31 17.72
CA GLU A 55 53.81 -22.53 16.89
C GLU A 55 54.20 -24.02 16.84
N GLU A 56 54.57 -24.51 15.65
CA GLU A 56 55.15 -25.84 15.39
C GLU A 56 56.61 -25.92 15.86
N ILE A 57 56.94 -26.86 16.76
CA ILE A 57 58.31 -27.39 17.03
C ILE A 57 58.20 -28.92 17.35
N PRO A 58 59.15 -29.79 16.91
CA PRO A 58 58.92 -31.21 16.52
C PRO A 58 58.99 -32.25 17.69
N PRO A 59 58.72 -33.57 17.47
CA PRO A 59 58.47 -34.56 18.53
C PRO A 59 59.75 -35.28 19.01
N PRO A 60 59.73 -36.27 19.93
CA PRO A 60 59.00 -36.55 21.20
C PRO A 60 60.07 -36.64 22.38
N PRO A 61 59.92 -37.26 23.59
CA PRO A 61 58.91 -38.22 24.05
C PRO A 61 58.43 -38.14 25.53
N GLU A 62 57.39 -38.94 25.74
CA GLU A 62 56.97 -39.61 26.98
C GLU A 62 56.40 -38.77 28.14
N ALA A 63 55.11 -39.03 28.39
CA ALA A 63 54.30 -38.48 29.47
C ALA A 63 54.88 -38.80 30.86
N PRO A 64 54.55 -37.97 31.85
CA PRO A 64 53.53 -38.46 32.78
C PRO A 64 52.46 -37.42 33.13
N ALA A 65 51.23 -37.94 33.24
CA ALA A 65 50.05 -37.43 33.95
C ALA A 65 50.11 -35.98 34.47
N VAL A 66 49.50 -35.06 33.72
CA VAL A 66 49.05 -33.78 34.25
C VAL A 66 47.60 -33.97 34.69
N GLU A 67 47.37 -33.78 35.99
CA GLU A 67 46.05 -33.70 36.61
C GLU A 67 45.18 -32.71 35.83
N VAL A 68 44.13 -33.25 35.19
CA VAL A 68 43.06 -32.44 34.62
C VAL A 68 42.31 -31.83 35.80
N LYS A 69 42.60 -30.57 36.11
CA LYS A 69 41.69 -29.75 36.92
C LYS A 69 40.31 -29.85 36.27
N PRO A 70 39.25 -30.21 37.02
CA PRO A 70 37.90 -30.20 36.48
C PRO A 70 37.62 -28.79 35.96
N ALA A 71 37.26 -28.68 34.69
CA ALA A 71 36.58 -27.49 34.22
C ALA A 71 35.35 -27.31 35.12
N GLU A 72 35.25 -26.17 35.80
CA GLU A 72 34.05 -25.78 36.51
C GLU A 72 32.91 -25.76 35.48
N VAL A 73 32.06 -26.79 35.55
CA VAL A 73 30.79 -26.81 34.85
C VAL A 73 29.95 -25.73 35.52
N LYS A 74 29.81 -24.58 34.87
CA LYS A 74 28.79 -23.60 35.26
C LYS A 74 27.42 -24.30 35.24
N PRO A 75 26.54 -24.06 36.22
CA PRO A 75 25.36 -24.89 36.43
C PRO A 75 24.39 -24.73 35.25
N ALA A 76 23.75 -25.83 34.83
CA ALA A 76 22.68 -25.84 33.84
C ALA A 76 21.54 -24.85 34.19
N GLU A 77 21.35 -24.55 35.48
CA GLU A 77 20.40 -23.54 35.97
C GLU A 77 20.67 -22.13 35.43
N GLU A 78 21.93 -21.68 35.26
CA GLU A 78 22.22 -20.33 34.71
C GLU A 78 21.86 -20.22 33.22
N ALA A 79 21.99 -21.33 32.47
CA ALA A 79 21.61 -21.39 31.07
C ALA A 79 20.09 -21.49 30.88
N GLU A 80 19.40 -22.24 31.75
CA GLU A 80 17.92 -22.31 31.76
C GLU A 80 17.30 -20.95 32.09
N THR A 81 17.82 -20.23 33.10
CA THR A 81 17.33 -18.87 33.42
C THR A 81 17.58 -17.85 32.30
N ALA A 82 18.69 -17.97 31.57
CA ALA A 82 18.98 -17.09 30.43
C ALA A 82 18.04 -17.35 29.24
N VAL A 83 17.65 -18.61 29.02
CA VAL A 83 16.65 -18.98 27.99
C VAL A 83 15.26 -18.51 28.41
N GLU A 84 14.87 -18.67 29.67
CA GLU A 84 13.60 -18.17 30.20
C GLU A 84 13.49 -16.63 30.09
N GLU A 85 14.55 -15.89 30.40
CA GLU A 85 14.57 -14.42 30.24
C GLU A 85 14.45 -13.97 28.77
N ILE A 86 15.06 -14.71 27.83
CA ILE A 86 14.93 -14.45 26.38
C ILE A 86 13.52 -14.79 25.90
N GLU A 87 12.95 -15.90 26.34
CA GLU A 87 11.58 -16.31 25.99
C GLU A 87 10.54 -15.33 26.54
N GLU A 88 10.68 -14.89 27.80
CA GLU A 88 9.83 -13.85 28.37
C GLU A 88 10.01 -12.49 27.68
N GLY A 89 11.25 -12.14 27.29
CA GLY A 89 11.53 -10.95 26.50
C GLY A 89 10.80 -10.97 25.15
N LEU A 90 10.91 -12.10 24.43
CA LEU A 90 10.23 -12.31 23.15
C LEU A 90 8.70 -12.28 23.29
N LEU A 91 8.15 -12.92 24.33
CA LEU A 91 6.70 -12.91 24.57
C LEU A 91 6.19 -11.49 24.82
N ARG A 92 6.91 -10.68 25.62
CA ARG A 92 6.57 -9.26 25.83
C ARG A 92 6.61 -8.46 24.52
N GLU A 93 7.63 -8.66 23.69
CA GLU A 93 7.71 -8.01 22.37
C GLU A 93 6.53 -8.40 21.46
N LEU A 94 6.16 -9.68 21.46
CA LEU A 94 5.01 -10.17 20.68
C LEU A 94 3.68 -9.61 21.20
N ASP A 95 3.49 -9.52 22.52
CA ASP A 95 2.31 -8.91 23.13
C ASP A 95 2.20 -7.43 22.76
N GLU A 96 3.31 -6.69 22.79
CA GLU A 96 3.35 -5.29 22.36
C GLU A 96 2.97 -5.12 20.87
N ILE A 97 3.47 -6.02 20.01
CA ILE A 97 3.13 -6.03 18.58
C ILE A 97 1.64 -6.32 18.39
N GLU A 98 1.08 -7.29 19.12
CA GLU A 98 -0.35 -7.63 19.05
C GLU A 98 -1.23 -6.45 19.49
N GLU A 99 -0.86 -5.77 20.57
CA GLU A 99 -1.56 -4.57 21.02
C GLU A 99 -1.52 -3.46 19.95
N TRP A 100 -0.35 -3.22 19.35
CA TRP A 100 -0.20 -2.26 18.26
C TRP A 100 -1.02 -2.63 17.02
N ALA A 101 -1.03 -3.91 16.63
CA ALA A 101 -1.82 -4.40 15.51
C ALA A 101 -3.32 -4.18 15.74
N THR A 102 -3.79 -4.46 16.96
CA THR A 102 -5.20 -4.25 17.36
C THR A 102 -5.57 -2.77 17.29
N ARG A 103 -4.74 -1.88 17.85
CA ARG A 103 -4.95 -0.42 17.79
C ARG A 103 -4.96 0.11 16.36
N LEU A 104 -4.12 -0.42 15.47
CA LEU A 104 -4.11 -0.04 14.06
C LEU A 104 -5.40 -0.48 13.34
N ALA A 105 -5.90 -1.68 13.65
CA ALA A 105 -7.15 -2.18 13.10
C ALA A 105 -8.36 -1.32 13.52
N GLU A 106 -8.41 -0.90 14.79
CA GLU A 106 -9.45 0.01 15.30
C GLU A 106 -9.43 1.37 14.58
N ARG A 107 -8.25 2.00 14.50
CA ARG A 107 -8.08 3.28 13.78
C ARG A 107 -8.44 3.17 12.30
N TRP A 108 -8.12 2.04 11.67
CA TRP A 108 -8.49 1.79 10.29
C TRP A 108 -10.00 1.69 10.12
N ARG A 109 -10.69 1.00 11.04
CA ARG A 109 -12.15 0.90 11.04
C ARG A 109 -12.82 2.26 11.20
N GLU A 110 -12.37 3.06 12.16
CA GLU A 110 -12.86 4.43 12.36
C GLU A 110 -12.66 5.27 11.10
N TYR A 111 -11.46 5.21 10.51
CA TYR A 111 -11.15 5.88 9.25
C TYR A 111 -12.08 5.47 8.11
N GLU A 112 -12.34 4.17 7.93
CA GLU A 112 -13.27 3.68 6.90
C GLU A 112 -14.69 4.22 7.11
N GLU A 113 -15.18 4.22 8.34
CA GLU A 113 -16.52 4.72 8.68
C GLU A 113 -16.64 6.22 8.37
N ASP A 114 -15.66 7.02 8.78
CA ASP A 114 -15.59 8.45 8.52
C ASP A 114 -15.43 8.74 7.03
N ALA A 115 -14.59 8.00 6.32
CA ALA A 115 -14.42 8.13 4.89
C ALA A 115 -15.73 7.79 4.16
N ARG A 116 -16.44 6.71 4.52
CA ARG A 116 -17.77 6.39 3.96
C ARG A 116 -18.79 7.50 4.22
N LYS A 117 -18.78 8.11 5.41
CA LYS A 117 -19.61 9.27 5.72
C LYS A 117 -19.27 10.46 4.82
N LEU A 118 -17.99 10.76 4.66
CA LEU A 118 -17.50 11.81 3.76
C LEU A 118 -17.94 11.56 2.31
N MET A 119 -17.89 10.31 1.83
CA MET A 119 -18.36 9.95 0.48
C MET A 119 -19.84 10.28 0.28
N ARG A 120 -20.70 9.92 1.25
CA ARG A 120 -22.14 10.22 1.17
C ARG A 120 -22.41 11.72 1.18
N MET A 121 -21.74 12.44 2.09
CA MET A 121 -21.84 13.91 2.15
C MET A 121 -21.42 14.56 0.83
N TRP A 122 -20.33 14.08 0.22
CA TRP A 122 -19.87 14.59 -1.07
C TRP A 122 -20.85 14.26 -2.21
N GLU A 123 -21.42 13.06 -2.23
CA GLU A 123 -22.40 12.67 -3.26
C GLU A 123 -23.65 13.56 -3.21
N GLU A 124 -24.16 13.86 -2.02
CA GLU A 124 -25.29 14.77 -1.83
C GLU A 124 -24.93 16.23 -2.18
N ALA A 125 -23.78 16.71 -1.70
CA ALA A 125 -23.32 18.07 -1.95
C ALA A 125 -23.02 18.31 -3.45
N SER A 126 -22.39 17.35 -4.13
CA SER A 126 -22.06 17.46 -5.56
C SER A 126 -23.30 17.48 -6.44
N LYS A 127 -24.32 16.65 -6.15
CA LYS A 127 -25.63 16.73 -6.83
C LYS A 127 -26.29 18.09 -6.64
N THR A 128 -26.25 18.62 -5.42
CA THR A 128 -26.81 19.93 -5.10
C THR A 128 -26.07 21.05 -5.83
N ALA A 129 -24.74 20.98 -5.87
CA ALA A 129 -23.91 21.95 -6.58
C ALA A 129 -24.17 21.92 -8.10
N GLN A 130 -24.24 20.73 -8.71
CA GLN A 130 -24.57 20.58 -10.13
C GLN A 130 -25.95 21.15 -10.46
N TRP A 131 -26.93 20.95 -9.58
CA TRP A 131 -28.26 21.56 -9.75
C TRP A 131 -28.19 23.09 -9.67
N ALA A 132 -27.46 23.62 -8.67
CA ALA A 132 -27.28 25.06 -8.50
C ALA A 132 -26.56 25.70 -9.69
N GLU A 133 -25.50 25.09 -10.21
CA GLU A 133 -24.78 25.55 -11.40
C GLU A 133 -25.68 25.63 -12.63
N ARG A 134 -26.56 24.62 -12.84
CA ARG A 134 -27.55 24.65 -13.92
C ARG A 134 -28.57 25.76 -13.72
N ALA A 135 -29.06 25.94 -12.50
CA ALA A 135 -30.01 27.01 -12.18
C ALA A 135 -29.39 28.39 -12.44
N ILE A 136 -28.15 28.62 -11.99
CA ILE A 136 -27.40 29.86 -12.22
C ILE A 136 -27.16 30.07 -13.72
N SER A 137 -26.79 29.01 -14.46
CA SER A 137 -26.57 29.10 -15.91
C SER A 137 -27.85 29.50 -16.65
N ASN A 138 -28.99 28.91 -16.30
CA ASN A 138 -30.29 29.31 -16.87
C ASN A 138 -30.63 30.78 -16.61
N VAL A 139 -30.28 31.30 -15.42
CA VAL A 139 -30.47 32.72 -15.09
C VAL A 139 -29.54 33.60 -15.91
N ILE A 140 -28.28 33.21 -16.09
CA ILE A 140 -27.33 33.92 -16.97
C ILE A 140 -27.88 33.96 -18.40
N ASP A 141 -28.28 32.82 -18.96
CA ASP A 141 -28.85 32.73 -20.31
C ASP A 141 -30.11 33.59 -20.48
N MET A 142 -30.93 33.70 -19.42
CA MET A 142 -32.09 34.58 -19.41
C MET A 142 -31.69 36.05 -19.50
N TYR A 143 -30.70 36.50 -18.71
CA TYR A 143 -30.20 37.87 -18.76
C TYR A 143 -29.52 38.19 -20.09
N GLU A 144 -28.76 37.25 -20.66
CA GLU A 144 -28.16 37.42 -21.99
C GLU A 144 -29.23 37.63 -23.07
N LYS A 145 -30.33 36.85 -23.04
CA LYS A 145 -31.47 37.06 -23.93
C LYS A 145 -32.20 38.39 -23.70
N LEU A 146 -32.26 38.87 -22.45
CA LEU A 146 -32.85 40.17 -22.13
C LEU A 146 -32.00 41.31 -22.71
N LEU A 147 -30.67 41.19 -22.68
CA LEU A 147 -29.78 42.15 -23.34
C LEU A 147 -30.01 42.18 -24.85
N ASP A 148 -30.10 41.01 -25.49
CA ASP A 148 -30.40 40.92 -26.93
C ASP A 148 -31.75 41.57 -27.29
N ASP A 149 -32.79 41.31 -26.49
CA ASP A 149 -34.12 41.92 -26.69
C ASP A 149 -34.10 43.45 -26.47
N LEU A 150 -33.35 43.92 -25.48
CA LEU A 150 -33.13 45.35 -25.25
C LEU A 150 -32.49 46.05 -26.45
N GLU A 151 -31.48 45.42 -27.05
CA GLU A 151 -30.86 45.94 -28.26
C GLU A 151 -31.84 46.00 -29.44
N LEU A 152 -32.67 44.97 -29.61
CA LEU A 152 -33.69 44.94 -30.66
C LEU A 152 -34.72 46.05 -30.47
N ARG A 153 -35.19 46.27 -29.23
CA ARG A 153 -36.16 47.33 -28.91
C ARG A 153 -35.60 48.73 -29.15
N LEU A 154 -34.32 48.96 -28.84
CA LEU A 154 -33.63 50.19 -29.18
C LEU A 154 -33.56 50.38 -30.71
N LYS A 155 -33.11 49.35 -31.44
CA LYS A 155 -33.00 49.38 -32.92
C LYS A 155 -34.35 49.63 -33.60
N SER A 156 -35.46 49.15 -33.02
CA SER A 156 -36.82 49.39 -33.52
C SER A 156 -37.43 50.72 -33.07
N GLY A 157 -36.73 51.52 -32.27
CA GLY A 157 -37.23 52.80 -31.74
C GLY A 157 -38.33 52.65 -30.68
N LEU A 158 -38.49 51.46 -30.10
CA LEU A 158 -39.47 51.18 -29.02
C LEU A 158 -38.94 51.60 -27.64
N LEU A 159 -37.67 51.99 -27.55
CA LEU A 159 -36.99 52.36 -26.33
C LEU A 159 -36.10 53.59 -26.59
N SER A 160 -36.04 54.52 -25.63
CA SER A 160 -35.10 55.64 -25.70
C SER A 160 -33.68 55.19 -25.36
N GLU A 161 -32.68 55.94 -25.84
CA GLU A 161 -31.28 55.66 -25.51
C GLU A 161 -30.98 55.76 -24.00
N GLU A 162 -31.65 56.67 -23.30
CA GLU A 162 -31.53 56.84 -21.85
C GLU A 162 -32.07 55.62 -21.10
N ALA A 163 -33.31 55.20 -21.40
CA ALA A 163 -33.91 54.02 -20.79
C ALA A 163 -33.15 52.74 -21.14
N TYR A 164 -32.62 52.64 -22.36
CA TYR A 164 -31.73 51.53 -22.76
C TYR A 164 -30.48 51.46 -21.88
N ARG A 165 -29.83 52.60 -21.66
CA ARG A 165 -28.58 52.65 -20.89
C ARG A 165 -28.79 52.22 -19.44
N GLU A 166 -29.84 52.73 -18.79
CA GLU A 166 -30.18 52.40 -17.41
C GLU A 166 -30.51 50.89 -17.26
N LEU A 167 -31.39 50.36 -18.11
CA LEU A 167 -31.78 48.95 -18.06
C LEU A 167 -30.61 48.02 -18.39
N ARG A 168 -29.76 48.41 -19.34
CA ARG A 168 -28.57 47.63 -19.71
C ARG A 168 -27.59 47.54 -18.55
N GLU A 169 -27.32 48.65 -17.86
CA GLU A 169 -26.41 48.69 -16.72
C GLU A 169 -26.91 47.78 -15.58
N GLU A 170 -28.21 47.84 -15.25
CA GLU A 170 -28.83 46.99 -14.22
C GLU A 170 -28.72 45.48 -14.57
N ILE A 171 -28.96 45.14 -15.84
CA ILE A 171 -28.84 43.75 -16.29
C ILE A 171 -27.39 43.30 -16.30
N GLU A 172 -26.45 44.10 -16.79
CA GLU A 172 -25.03 43.77 -16.80
C GLU A 172 -24.48 43.58 -15.37
N GLU A 173 -24.89 44.40 -14.40
CA GLU A 173 -24.52 44.23 -12.99
C GLU A 173 -25.05 42.90 -12.42
N SER A 174 -26.32 42.59 -12.69
CA SER A 174 -26.94 41.33 -12.27
C SER A 174 -26.24 40.12 -12.91
N LEU A 175 -25.92 40.22 -14.19
CA LEU A 175 -25.28 39.17 -14.97
C LEU A 175 -23.86 38.89 -14.45
N GLU A 176 -23.09 39.94 -14.15
CA GLU A 176 -21.77 39.81 -13.53
C GLU A 176 -21.84 39.14 -12.15
N LYS A 177 -22.84 39.50 -11.33
CA LYS A 177 -23.08 38.85 -10.03
C LYS A 177 -23.32 37.34 -10.19
N TYR A 178 -24.16 36.92 -11.13
CA TYR A 178 -24.42 35.48 -11.36
C TYR A 178 -23.22 34.74 -11.96
N ARG A 179 -22.44 35.38 -12.84
CA ARG A 179 -21.19 34.83 -13.37
C ARG A 179 -20.17 34.57 -12.26
N LYS A 180 -19.97 35.54 -11.36
CA LYS A 180 -19.11 35.39 -10.18
C LYS A 180 -19.57 34.23 -9.29
N LEU A 181 -20.86 34.19 -8.96
CA LEU A 181 -21.43 33.12 -8.16
C LEU A 181 -21.20 31.73 -8.79
N ARG A 182 -21.38 31.61 -10.12
CA ARG A 182 -21.10 30.34 -10.82
C ARG A 182 -19.64 29.94 -10.66
N SER A 183 -18.71 30.87 -10.88
CA SER A 183 -17.28 30.62 -10.76
C SER A 183 -16.89 30.20 -9.33
N GLU A 184 -17.46 30.84 -8.31
CA GLU A 184 -17.21 30.51 -6.90
C GLU A 184 -17.69 29.09 -6.57
N VAL A 185 -18.88 28.71 -7.05
CA VAL A 185 -19.42 27.35 -6.86
C VAL A 185 -18.51 26.32 -7.54
N GLU A 186 -18.16 26.53 -8.81
CA GLU A 186 -17.29 25.63 -9.57
C GLU A 186 -15.91 25.45 -8.90
N GLU A 187 -15.31 26.54 -8.41
CA GLU A 187 -14.03 26.50 -7.71
C GLU A 187 -14.13 25.74 -6.39
N ARG A 188 -15.20 25.98 -5.63
CA ARG A 188 -15.41 25.32 -4.34
C ARG A 188 -15.65 23.83 -4.51
N VAL A 189 -16.43 23.42 -5.52
CA VAL A 189 -16.65 22.02 -5.90
C VAL A 189 -15.31 21.36 -6.22
N ARG A 190 -14.50 21.95 -7.10
CA ARG A 190 -13.18 21.43 -7.47
C ARG A 190 -12.23 21.31 -6.27
N SER A 191 -12.25 22.29 -5.37
CA SER A 191 -11.46 22.29 -4.14
C SER A 191 -11.84 21.13 -3.21
N VAL A 192 -13.13 20.93 -2.97
CA VAL A 192 -13.62 19.83 -2.14
C VAL A 192 -13.34 18.47 -2.79
N GLU A 193 -13.58 18.34 -4.09
CA GLU A 193 -13.33 17.11 -4.83
C GLU A 193 -11.88 16.63 -4.70
N ARG A 194 -10.91 17.55 -4.83
CA ARG A 194 -9.48 17.23 -4.65
C ARG A 194 -9.15 16.66 -3.27
N LEU A 195 -9.88 17.09 -2.24
CA LEU A 195 -9.70 16.60 -0.87
C LEU A 195 -10.40 15.27 -0.64
N VAL A 196 -11.58 15.06 -1.24
CA VAL A 196 -12.40 13.87 -1.01
C VAL A 196 -11.93 12.66 -1.82
N LEU A 197 -11.57 12.84 -3.09
CA LEU A 197 -11.25 11.74 -4.02
C LEU A 197 -10.20 10.75 -3.48
N PRO A 198 -9.08 11.17 -2.85
CA PRO A 198 -8.10 10.23 -2.34
C PRO A 198 -8.67 9.29 -1.27
N HIS A 199 -9.56 9.78 -0.41
CA HIS A 199 -10.21 8.98 0.62
C HIS A 199 -11.21 8.00 0.00
N MET A 200 -11.97 8.45 -1.01
CA MET A 200 -12.88 7.57 -1.75
C MET A 200 -12.12 6.40 -2.41
N GLN A 201 -10.98 6.70 -3.04
CA GLN A 201 -10.15 5.70 -3.70
C GLN A 201 -9.62 4.68 -2.69
N ARG A 202 -9.07 5.14 -1.55
CA ARG A 202 -8.54 4.25 -0.51
C ARG A 202 -9.59 3.26 0.01
N VAL A 203 -10.79 3.73 0.34
CA VAL A 203 -11.88 2.86 0.82
C VAL A 203 -12.34 1.91 -0.28
N LYS A 204 -12.52 2.39 -1.52
CA LYS A 204 -12.93 1.52 -2.65
C LYS A 204 -11.92 0.41 -2.93
N VAL A 205 -10.63 0.71 -2.87
CA VAL A 205 -9.56 -0.29 -3.04
C VAL A 205 -9.60 -1.30 -1.89
N ALA A 206 -9.77 -0.83 -0.65
CA ALA A 206 -9.88 -1.69 0.52
C ALA A 206 -11.11 -2.61 0.48
N GLU A 207 -12.24 -2.14 -0.06
CA GLU A 207 -13.45 -2.94 -0.28
C GLU A 207 -13.31 -3.92 -1.46
N ALA A 208 -12.61 -3.52 -2.53
CA ALA A 208 -12.43 -4.34 -3.73
C ALA A 208 -11.48 -5.54 -3.53
N LYS A 209 -10.43 -5.39 -2.72
CA LYS A 209 -9.39 -6.44 -2.51
C LYS A 209 -9.92 -7.74 -1.87
N PRO A 210 -10.75 -7.70 -0.81
CA PRO A 210 -11.40 -8.91 -0.26
C PRO A 210 -12.30 -9.63 -1.26
N ASP A 211 -13.04 -8.88 -2.08
CA ASP A 211 -13.93 -9.44 -3.10
C ASP A 211 -13.13 -10.06 -4.27
N LEU A 212 -12.00 -9.46 -4.66
CA LEU A 212 -11.03 -10.08 -5.58
C LEU A 212 -10.54 -11.43 -5.06
N GLY A 213 -10.15 -11.50 -3.78
CA GLY A 213 -9.73 -12.75 -3.14
C GLY A 213 -10.81 -13.83 -3.19
N LYS A 214 -12.06 -13.49 -2.83
CA LYS A 214 -13.21 -14.41 -2.90
C LYS A 214 -13.51 -14.89 -4.32
N LEU A 215 -13.43 -13.99 -5.31
CA LEU A 215 -13.65 -14.33 -6.71
C LEU A 215 -12.54 -15.24 -7.26
N ARG A 216 -11.27 -14.98 -6.93
CA ARG A 216 -10.15 -15.85 -7.28
C ARG A 216 -10.29 -17.24 -6.66
N ILE A 217 -10.68 -17.33 -5.38
CA ILE A 217 -10.97 -18.61 -4.71
C ILE A 217 -12.15 -19.32 -5.40
N SER A 218 -13.20 -18.59 -5.77
CA SER A 218 -14.37 -19.15 -6.46
C SER A 218 -14.00 -19.66 -7.85
N LEU A 219 -13.12 -18.96 -8.56
CA LEU A 219 -12.57 -19.39 -9.85
C LEU A 219 -11.73 -20.67 -9.69
N MET A 220 -10.83 -20.72 -8.69
CA MET A 220 -10.05 -21.93 -8.38
C MET A 220 -10.95 -23.13 -8.07
N LYS A 221 -12.00 -22.93 -7.25
CA LYS A 221 -13.00 -23.96 -6.96
C LYS A 221 -13.75 -24.41 -8.22
N LEU A 222 -14.14 -23.48 -9.09
CA LEU A 222 -14.80 -23.79 -10.36
C LEU A 222 -13.90 -24.62 -11.28
N GLU A 223 -12.62 -24.27 -11.38
CA GLU A 223 -11.62 -25.05 -12.12
C GLU A 223 -11.43 -26.45 -11.55
N GLN A 224 -11.36 -26.58 -10.23
CA GLN A 224 -11.29 -27.88 -9.56
C GLN A 224 -12.53 -28.73 -9.86
N MET A 225 -13.73 -28.17 -9.72
CA MET A 225 -14.97 -28.89 -10.01
C MET A 225 -15.09 -29.32 -11.48
N TYR A 226 -14.56 -28.53 -12.42
CA TYR A 226 -14.49 -28.91 -13.83
C TYR A 226 -13.50 -30.05 -14.08
N ARG A 227 -12.30 -29.99 -13.48
CA ARG A 227 -11.30 -31.09 -13.55
C ARG A 227 -11.83 -32.39 -12.96
N GLU A 228 -12.61 -32.30 -11.88
CA GLU A 228 -13.28 -33.43 -11.23
C GLU A 228 -14.51 -33.94 -12.00
N GLY A 229 -14.87 -33.32 -13.14
CA GLY A 229 -16.03 -33.70 -13.96
C GLY A 229 -17.39 -33.37 -13.35
N LYS A 230 -17.43 -32.61 -12.24
CA LYS A 230 -18.66 -32.22 -11.54
C LYS A 230 -19.46 -31.13 -12.27
N VAL A 231 -18.84 -30.45 -13.23
CA VAL A 231 -19.43 -29.34 -13.98
C VAL A 231 -19.30 -29.59 -15.48
N ARG A 232 -20.39 -29.39 -16.22
CA ARG A 232 -20.39 -29.49 -17.69
C ARG A 232 -19.59 -28.34 -18.31
N LYS A 233 -18.94 -28.59 -19.46
CA LYS A 233 -18.07 -27.63 -20.15
C LYS A 233 -18.75 -26.28 -20.42
N GLU A 234 -19.99 -26.28 -20.92
CA GLU A 234 -20.75 -25.05 -21.19
C GLU A 234 -21.00 -24.22 -19.92
N THR A 235 -21.34 -24.88 -18.81
CA THR A 235 -21.54 -24.23 -17.51
C THR A 235 -20.23 -23.68 -16.95
N TYR A 236 -19.13 -24.42 -17.10
CA TYR A 236 -17.80 -23.99 -16.72
C TYR A 236 -17.37 -22.73 -17.48
N GLU A 237 -17.47 -22.73 -18.81
CA GLU A 237 -17.04 -21.61 -19.66
C GLU A 237 -17.85 -20.33 -19.38
N ARG A 238 -19.17 -20.46 -19.16
CA ARG A 238 -20.03 -19.32 -18.80
C ARG A 238 -19.62 -18.72 -17.45
N LEU A 239 -19.52 -19.55 -16.41
CA LEU A 239 -19.19 -19.08 -15.05
C LEU A 239 -17.76 -18.55 -14.97
N LYS A 240 -16.82 -19.17 -15.70
CA LYS A 240 -15.44 -18.70 -15.81
C LYS A 240 -15.40 -17.29 -16.40
N LYS A 241 -16.08 -17.07 -17.52
CA LYS A 241 -16.13 -15.75 -18.17
C LYS A 241 -16.76 -14.68 -17.28
N GLU A 242 -17.84 -15.02 -16.56
CA GLU A 242 -18.47 -14.11 -15.59
C GLU A 242 -17.50 -13.74 -14.45
N LEU A 243 -16.83 -14.72 -13.84
CA LEU A 243 -15.84 -14.51 -12.78
C LEU A 243 -14.63 -13.71 -13.26
N GLU A 244 -14.05 -14.05 -14.40
CA GLU A 244 -12.90 -13.34 -15.00
C GLU A 244 -13.24 -11.89 -15.36
N THR A 245 -14.45 -11.63 -15.87
CA THR A 245 -14.91 -10.27 -16.17
C THR A 245 -15.03 -9.44 -14.89
N ARG A 246 -15.57 -10.05 -13.82
CA ARG A 246 -15.72 -9.38 -12.53
C ARG A 246 -14.37 -9.14 -11.84
N ILE A 247 -13.43 -10.08 -11.95
CA ILE A 247 -12.06 -9.94 -11.46
C ILE A 247 -11.36 -8.79 -12.19
N LYS A 248 -11.37 -8.77 -13.53
CA LYS A 248 -10.76 -7.68 -14.32
C LYS A 248 -11.30 -6.30 -13.96
N TRP A 249 -12.60 -6.19 -13.73
CA TRP A 249 -13.23 -4.92 -13.34
C TRP A 249 -12.75 -4.44 -11.96
N LEU A 250 -12.64 -5.35 -10.98
CA LEU A 250 -12.14 -5.01 -9.66
C LEU A 250 -10.62 -4.73 -9.66
N GLU A 251 -9.83 -5.42 -10.49
CA GLU A 251 -8.38 -5.16 -10.66
C GLU A 251 -8.13 -3.75 -11.21
N GLN A 252 -8.96 -3.30 -12.16
CA GLN A 252 -8.93 -1.93 -12.68
C GLN A 252 -9.28 -0.89 -11.60
N LEU A 253 -10.23 -1.19 -10.72
CA LEU A 253 -10.60 -0.33 -9.59
C LEU A 253 -9.54 -0.31 -8.48
N ALA A 254 -8.85 -1.43 -8.26
CA ALA A 254 -7.79 -1.57 -7.28
C ALA A 254 -6.45 -0.93 -7.71
N GLY A 255 -6.34 -0.52 -8.98
CA GLY A 255 -5.10 -0.01 -9.57
C GLY A 255 -4.06 -1.11 -9.84
N GLU A 256 -4.45 -2.38 -9.83
CA GLU A 256 -3.58 -3.54 -10.09
C GLU A 256 -3.50 -3.89 -11.60
N GLY A 257 -4.20 -3.14 -12.45
CA GLY A 257 -4.33 -3.37 -13.89
C GLY A 257 -3.44 -2.49 -14.79
N ALA A 258 -2.31 -1.98 -14.29
CA ALA A 258 -1.30 -1.25 -15.07
C ALA A 258 0.06 -1.95 -14.96
#